data_AF-A0A971RA48-F1
#
_entry.id   AF-A0A971RA48-F1
#
_cell.length_a   1.000
_cell.length_b   1.000
_cell.length_c   1.000
_cell.angle_alpha   90.00
_cell.angle_beta   90.00
_cell.angle_gamma   90.00
#
_symmetry.space_group_name_H-M   'P 1'
#
loop_
_entity.id
_entity.type
_entity.pdbx_description
1 polymer ?
#
loop_
_entity_poly.entity_id
_entity_poly.type
_entity_poly.pdbx_seq_one_letter_code
_entity_poly.pdbx_strand_id
1 'polypeptide(L)'
;MKQRVTSLVFVLVIGVFSIFGQNTAKIHKGIEEYFDSFLFYPTDTINSRIDRLITALPDKKDQAKVAGAAFDYFYSSPIMGMEAVSLHIADNWFLNGKLEWANPESWHLLYTFAEFNRSSMIGCDAPELIVENMDGYMVNILKGDGQWKILYFYDDKCSTCKEETPQLAKFAKEYSGPQITIFALYTQGNRQEWEEYVKRIFGDISNPDVIIFHLWDPEVTSSYHMKYGVLTTPTMFLIDRFNIIAGRKLNCEALCRLLDVKINESNEFRKLFANIFASMEPVDKDVIDQVAETFHRRTAPDSTLYRETFHELYSFLKNTPGAPFQQGALDIGRTYILGQEEYWSKEYLDYISYDIRLSSTNLPGEKASDLFLTDIKGRERRLLQGCSRYTILWFYISSCEECHKEALALAEKEKYLRKNGVRVKCIYVGEDEAAWRDFHKKNPKKWVYLWDKTGNSGLDTLYDVRTVPQIYLLDRKKRVIGRELGTEHLFELLNTL
;
A
#
# COMPACT_ATOMS: atom_id res chain seq x y z
N MET A 1 43.76 1.95 12.86
CA MET A 1 44.89 2.39 12.00
C MET A 1 44.49 2.74 10.55
N LYS A 2 43.46 2.13 9.95
CA LYS A 2 42.99 2.48 8.59
C LYS A 2 42.34 3.87 8.43
N GLN A 3 41.78 4.47 9.49
CA GLN A 3 41.14 5.81 9.44
C GLN A 3 42.14 7.00 9.41
N ARG A 4 43.39 6.82 9.83
CA ARG A 4 44.40 7.91 9.79
C ARG A 4 45.13 8.03 8.44
N VAL A 5 45.07 6.99 7.61
CA VAL A 5 45.76 6.96 6.31
C VAL A 5 44.94 7.69 5.25
N THR A 6 43.60 7.63 5.30
CA THR A 6 42.71 8.36 4.37
C THR A 6 42.79 9.88 4.55
N SER A 7 42.98 10.38 5.78
CA SER A 7 43.19 11.81 6.03
C SER A 7 44.57 12.32 5.60
N LEU A 8 45.61 11.46 5.57
CA LEU A 8 46.96 11.85 5.15
C LEU A 8 47.12 11.90 3.63
N VAL A 9 46.42 11.03 2.89
CA VAL A 9 46.39 11.06 1.42
C VAL A 9 45.73 12.37 0.93
N PHE A 10 44.79 12.94 1.69
CA PHE A 10 44.07 14.15 1.32
C PHE A 10 44.88 15.45 1.51
N VAL A 11 45.72 15.52 2.55
CA VAL A 11 46.65 16.66 2.74
C VAL A 11 47.69 16.72 1.60
N LEU A 12 48.08 15.57 1.04
CA LEU A 12 49.00 15.48 -0.09
C LEU A 12 48.35 15.86 -1.43
N VAL A 13 47.05 15.61 -1.60
CA VAL A 13 46.31 16.03 -2.81
C VAL A 13 46.12 17.55 -2.82
N ILE A 14 45.87 18.17 -1.65
CA ILE A 14 45.70 19.64 -1.53
C ILE A 14 47.01 20.42 -1.70
N GLY A 15 48.17 19.83 -1.36
CA GLY A 15 49.49 20.44 -1.60
C GLY A 15 49.82 20.72 -3.08
N VAL A 16 49.03 20.20 -4.02
CA VAL A 16 49.17 20.42 -5.48
C VAL A 16 48.24 21.54 -6.00
N PHE A 17 47.30 22.03 -5.18
CA PHE A 17 46.24 22.97 -5.62
C PHE A 17 46.74 24.38 -5.98
N SER A 18 47.98 24.71 -5.65
CA SER A 18 48.57 26.01 -5.97
C SER A 18 49.49 26.02 -7.20
N ILE A 19 49.70 24.88 -7.88
CA ILE A 19 50.69 24.80 -8.96
C ILE A 19 50.14 23.96 -10.12
N PHE A 20 49.86 24.62 -11.25
CA PHE A 20 49.49 24.06 -12.57
C PHE A 20 48.00 23.71 -12.80
N GLY A 21 47.29 24.62 -13.47
CA GLY A 21 45.96 24.43 -14.05
C GLY A 21 45.92 23.46 -15.26
N GLN A 22 46.38 22.21 -15.08
CA GLN A 22 46.37 21.19 -16.14
C GLN A 22 45.74 19.83 -15.74
N ASN A 23 45.04 19.70 -14.61
CA ASN A 23 44.50 18.39 -14.19
C ASN A 23 43.05 18.39 -13.68
N THR A 24 42.20 19.31 -14.14
CA THR A 24 40.77 19.34 -13.79
C THR A 24 40.09 17.98 -13.98
N ALA A 25 40.33 17.29 -15.10
CA ALA A 25 39.76 15.96 -15.37
C ALA A 25 40.19 14.86 -14.38
N LYS A 26 41.46 14.84 -13.95
CA LYS A 26 41.92 13.86 -12.93
C LYS A 26 41.36 14.15 -11.55
N ILE A 27 41.15 15.44 -11.23
CA ILE A 27 40.58 15.88 -9.96
C ILE A 27 39.10 15.53 -9.90
N HIS A 28 38.33 15.78 -10.97
CA HIS A 28 36.94 15.34 -11.08
C HIS A 28 36.80 13.84 -10.85
N LYS A 29 37.64 13.04 -11.52
CA LYS A 29 37.66 11.57 -11.35
C LYS A 29 37.96 11.14 -9.91
N GLY A 30 38.91 11.77 -9.23
CA GLY A 30 39.24 11.43 -7.84
C GLY A 30 38.12 11.78 -6.85
N ILE A 31 37.32 12.81 -7.13
CA ILE A 31 36.14 13.17 -6.35
C ILE A 31 35.01 12.16 -6.56
N GLU A 32 34.77 11.73 -7.80
CA GLU A 32 33.80 10.67 -8.13
C GLU A 32 34.17 9.35 -7.46
N GLU A 33 35.43 8.91 -7.56
CA GLU A 33 35.93 7.70 -6.87
C GLU A 33 35.76 7.79 -5.33
N TYR A 34 35.85 8.99 -4.77
CA TYR A 34 35.55 9.22 -3.35
C TYR A 34 34.07 9.00 -3.07
N PHE A 35 33.16 9.58 -3.86
CA PHE A 35 31.72 9.39 -3.70
C PHE A 35 31.29 7.93 -3.88
N ASP A 36 31.84 7.25 -4.89
CA ASP A 36 31.62 5.81 -5.13
C ASP A 36 31.94 4.97 -3.87
N SER A 37 32.97 5.35 -3.11
CA SER A 37 33.41 4.60 -1.93
C SER A 37 32.39 4.55 -0.79
N PHE A 38 31.36 5.40 -0.82
CA PHE A 38 30.27 5.39 0.17
C PHE A 38 28.87 5.52 -0.43
N LEU A 39 28.73 5.25 -1.73
CA LEU A 39 27.46 5.38 -2.46
C LEU A 39 26.32 4.50 -1.90
N PHE A 40 26.65 3.39 -1.23
CA PHE A 40 25.68 2.46 -0.63
C PHE A 40 25.45 2.67 0.88
N TYR A 41 25.95 3.77 1.45
CA TYR A 41 25.68 4.10 2.86
C TYR A 41 24.31 4.79 2.99
N PRO A 42 23.70 4.81 4.20
CA PRO A 42 22.51 5.61 4.45
C PRO A 42 22.74 7.08 4.08
N THR A 43 21.73 7.74 3.52
CA THR A 43 21.80 9.13 3.03
C THR A 43 22.33 10.10 4.07
N ASP A 44 21.95 9.98 5.34
CA ASP A 44 22.49 10.83 6.43
C ASP A 44 24.00 10.68 6.61
N THR A 45 24.52 9.46 6.42
CA THR A 45 25.96 9.21 6.48
C THR A 45 26.68 9.81 5.27
N ILE A 46 26.06 9.70 4.08
CA ILE A 46 26.56 10.32 2.85
C ILE A 46 26.61 11.85 3.03
N ASN A 47 25.50 12.46 3.44
CA ASN A 47 25.36 13.89 3.74
C ASN A 47 26.44 14.36 4.73
N SER A 48 26.60 13.66 5.86
CA SER A 48 27.61 14.02 6.86
C SER A 48 29.05 13.97 6.31
N ARG A 49 29.36 13.01 5.44
CA ARG A 49 30.69 12.90 4.82
C ARG A 49 30.94 14.02 3.81
N ILE A 50 29.96 14.33 2.98
CA ILE A 50 30.02 15.42 2.01
C ILE A 50 30.16 16.77 2.73
N ASP A 51 29.35 17.01 3.77
CA ASP A 51 29.42 18.24 4.55
C ASP A 51 30.79 18.43 5.20
N ARG A 52 31.38 17.35 5.74
CA ARG A 52 32.75 17.38 6.28
C ARG A 52 33.79 17.66 5.20
N LEU A 53 33.63 17.07 4.02
CA LEU A 53 34.52 17.31 2.89
C LEU A 53 34.47 18.79 2.46
N ILE A 54 33.28 19.34 2.27
CA ILE A 54 33.09 20.75 1.89
C ILE A 54 33.68 21.63 2.99
N THR A 55 33.30 21.43 4.25
CA THR A 55 33.76 22.29 5.38
C THR A 55 35.28 22.25 5.58
N ALA A 56 35.96 21.16 5.22
CA ALA A 56 37.41 21.04 5.36
C ALA A 56 38.21 21.90 4.37
N LEU A 57 37.58 22.40 3.29
CA LEU A 57 38.23 23.23 2.29
C LEU A 57 38.40 24.67 2.80
N PRO A 58 39.57 25.31 2.59
CA PRO A 58 39.90 26.58 3.22
C PRO A 58 39.17 27.78 2.63
N ASP A 59 38.78 27.73 1.34
CA ASP A 59 38.15 28.86 0.65
C ASP A 59 36.75 28.50 0.13
N LYS A 60 35.86 29.50 0.12
CA LYS A 60 34.47 29.35 -0.30
C LYS A 60 34.30 28.97 -1.78
N LYS A 61 35.25 29.33 -2.66
CA LYS A 61 35.15 29.00 -4.09
C LYS A 61 35.41 27.52 -4.32
N ASP A 62 36.40 26.94 -3.64
CA ASP A 62 36.66 25.51 -3.70
C ASP A 62 35.57 24.70 -2.98
N GLN A 63 35.04 25.22 -1.86
CA GLN A 63 33.81 24.69 -1.25
C GLN A 63 32.65 24.62 -2.26
N ALA A 64 32.38 25.73 -2.97
CA ALA A 64 31.31 25.80 -3.96
C ALA A 64 31.52 24.83 -5.13
N LYS A 65 32.76 24.68 -5.62
CA LYS A 65 33.08 23.70 -6.68
C LYS A 65 32.82 22.27 -6.24
N VAL A 66 33.26 21.88 -5.04
CA VAL A 66 33.07 20.51 -4.55
C VAL A 66 31.60 20.24 -4.21
N ALA A 67 30.90 21.22 -3.63
CA ALA A 67 29.47 21.13 -3.38
C ALA A 67 28.69 20.99 -4.70
N GLY A 68 29.02 21.77 -5.73
CA GLY A 68 28.40 21.67 -7.06
C GLY A 68 28.67 20.32 -7.73
N ALA A 69 29.91 19.84 -7.69
CA ALA A 69 30.25 18.52 -8.21
C ALA A 69 29.53 17.38 -7.49
N ALA A 70 29.39 17.47 -6.16
CA ALA A 70 28.59 16.53 -5.39
C ALA A 70 27.11 16.58 -5.78
N PHE A 71 26.54 17.78 -5.90
CA PHE A 71 25.16 17.97 -6.36
C PHE A 71 24.93 17.26 -7.70
N ASP A 72 25.76 17.53 -8.71
CA ASP A 72 25.63 16.97 -10.06
C ASP A 72 25.80 15.44 -10.08
N TYR A 73 26.76 14.92 -9.31
CA TYR A 73 27.03 13.48 -9.21
C TYR A 73 25.83 12.73 -8.63
N PHE A 74 25.28 13.18 -7.48
CA PHE A 74 24.13 12.50 -6.87
C PHE A 74 22.82 12.76 -7.64
N TYR A 75 22.72 13.90 -8.35
CA TYR A 75 21.55 14.26 -9.14
C TYR A 75 21.38 13.33 -10.34
N SER A 76 22.51 12.94 -10.95
CA SER A 76 22.57 12.04 -12.09
C SER A 76 22.71 10.56 -11.70
N SER A 77 22.72 10.25 -10.39
CA SER A 77 22.90 8.89 -9.93
C SER A 77 21.73 7.99 -10.36
N PRO A 78 22.01 6.79 -10.91
CA PRO A 78 20.96 5.83 -11.25
C PRO A 78 20.40 5.10 -10.01
N ILE A 79 20.96 5.35 -8.82
CA ILE A 79 20.55 4.68 -7.59
C ILE A 79 19.38 5.44 -6.97
N MET A 80 18.27 4.72 -6.79
CA MET A 80 17.06 5.24 -6.17
C MET A 80 17.36 5.86 -4.79
N GLY A 81 16.94 7.12 -4.61
CA GLY A 81 17.03 7.85 -3.34
C GLY A 81 18.25 8.76 -3.21
N MET A 82 19.20 8.71 -4.15
CA MET A 82 20.38 9.59 -4.13
C MET A 82 20.03 11.06 -4.35
N GLU A 83 18.87 11.38 -4.90
CA GLU A 83 18.42 12.77 -5.04
C GLU A 83 18.25 13.45 -3.68
N ALA A 84 18.11 12.69 -2.59
CA ALA A 84 18.07 13.25 -1.23
C ALA A 84 19.40 13.91 -0.85
N VAL A 85 20.51 13.38 -1.37
CA VAL A 85 21.84 13.95 -1.16
C VAL A 85 21.99 15.25 -1.96
N SER A 86 21.56 15.27 -3.22
CA SER A 86 21.52 16.51 -4.01
C SER A 86 20.61 17.56 -3.41
N LEU A 87 19.44 17.17 -2.90
CA LEU A 87 18.51 18.09 -2.23
C LEU A 87 19.14 18.65 -0.96
N HIS A 88 19.78 17.80 -0.14
CA HIS A 88 20.53 18.24 1.04
C HIS A 88 21.60 19.27 0.67
N ILE A 89 22.35 19.05 -0.40
CA ILE A 89 23.38 19.97 -0.87
C ILE A 89 22.76 21.30 -1.33
N ALA A 90 21.70 21.24 -2.15
CA ALA A 90 21.00 22.43 -2.61
C ALA A 90 20.51 23.29 -1.45
N ASP A 91 19.81 22.69 -0.49
CA ASP A 91 19.22 23.40 0.66
C ASP A 91 20.28 23.93 1.63
N ASN A 92 21.28 23.11 1.96
CA ASN A 92 22.21 23.41 3.06
C ASN A 92 23.45 24.19 2.66
N TRP A 93 23.74 24.31 1.37
CA TRP A 93 24.93 25.00 0.88
C TRP A 93 24.63 26.15 -0.10
N PHE A 94 23.62 26.02 -0.95
CA PHE A 94 23.36 27.02 -2.00
C PHE A 94 22.12 27.87 -1.71
N LEU A 95 20.95 27.26 -1.52
CA LEU A 95 19.68 27.97 -1.36
C LEU A 95 19.59 28.76 -0.05
N ASN A 96 20.36 28.39 0.97
CA ASN A 96 20.49 29.17 2.21
C ASN A 96 21.56 30.28 2.15
N GLY A 97 22.22 30.48 1.01
CA GLY A 97 23.21 31.53 0.78
C GLY A 97 24.59 31.29 1.40
N LYS A 98 24.92 30.09 1.88
CA LYS A 98 26.28 29.82 2.43
C LYS A 98 27.36 29.90 1.36
N LEU A 99 27.09 29.36 0.17
CA LEU A 99 27.96 29.32 -1.01
C LEU A 99 27.26 29.94 -2.22
N GLU A 100 28.05 30.51 -3.12
CA GLU A 100 27.58 30.99 -4.42
C GLU A 100 27.56 29.85 -5.42
N TRP A 101 26.44 29.70 -6.15
CA TRP A 101 26.36 28.75 -7.24
C TRP A 101 27.22 29.22 -8.42
N ALA A 102 28.04 28.31 -8.96
CA ALA A 102 29.10 28.68 -9.90
C ALA A 102 28.59 29.24 -11.23
N ASN A 103 27.41 28.79 -11.69
CA ASN A 103 26.79 29.25 -12.93
C ASN A 103 25.43 29.91 -12.67
N PRO A 104 25.36 31.25 -12.57
CA PRO A 104 24.09 31.95 -12.34
C PRO A 104 22.99 31.62 -13.34
N GLU A 105 23.33 31.28 -14.59
CA GLU A 105 22.35 30.91 -15.61
C GLU A 105 21.64 29.60 -15.29
N SER A 106 22.28 28.65 -14.61
CA SER A 106 21.68 27.37 -14.21
C SER A 106 21.08 27.37 -12.79
N TRP A 107 21.06 28.52 -12.10
CA TRP A 107 20.45 28.63 -10.77
C TRP A 107 19.00 28.17 -10.74
N HIS A 108 18.24 28.49 -11.79
CA HIS A 108 16.84 28.08 -11.93
C HIS A 108 16.66 26.56 -11.97
N LEU A 109 17.63 25.80 -12.48
CA LEU A 109 17.58 24.33 -12.50
C LEU A 109 17.75 23.77 -11.09
N LEU A 110 18.72 24.28 -10.33
CA LEU A 110 18.94 23.89 -8.93
C LEU A 110 17.71 24.24 -8.08
N TYR A 111 17.17 25.44 -8.24
CA TYR A 111 15.96 25.87 -7.53
C TYR A 111 14.75 24.99 -7.88
N THR A 112 14.47 24.80 -9.18
CA THR A 112 13.33 23.97 -9.64
C THR A 112 13.47 22.53 -9.18
N PHE A 113 14.68 21.95 -9.25
CA PHE A 113 14.94 20.62 -8.72
C PHE A 113 14.57 20.54 -7.23
N ALA A 114 15.07 21.46 -6.42
CA ALA A 114 14.82 21.45 -4.98
C ALA A 114 13.33 21.58 -4.67
N GLU A 115 12.67 22.59 -5.24
CA GLU A 115 11.25 22.86 -5.00
C GLU A 115 10.35 21.70 -5.43
N PHE A 116 10.63 21.06 -6.57
CA PHE A 116 9.72 20.07 -7.14
C PHE A 116 9.95 18.66 -6.58
N ASN A 117 11.09 18.40 -5.90
CA ASN A 117 11.41 17.08 -5.35
C ASN A 117 11.16 17.00 -3.84
N ARG A 118 11.20 18.12 -3.10
CA ARG A 118 11.16 18.13 -1.64
C ARG A 118 9.95 17.38 -1.05
N SER A 119 8.81 17.49 -1.71
CA SER A 119 7.54 16.90 -1.23
C SER A 119 7.33 15.45 -1.65
N SER A 120 8.23 14.85 -2.45
CA SER A 120 8.08 13.48 -2.99
C SER A 120 9.38 12.67 -2.90
N MET A 121 10.18 12.95 -1.87
CA MET A 121 11.34 12.14 -1.51
C MET A 121 10.89 10.82 -0.88
N ILE A 122 11.73 9.79 -0.95
CA ILE A 122 11.50 8.52 -0.25
C ILE A 122 11.39 8.80 1.25
N GLY A 123 10.38 8.23 1.90
CA GLY A 123 10.10 8.43 3.31
C GLY A 123 9.22 9.65 3.62
N CYS A 124 8.91 10.51 2.64
CA CYS A 124 7.94 11.59 2.82
C CYS A 124 6.51 11.10 2.61
N ASP A 125 5.55 11.78 3.25
CA ASP A 125 4.14 11.66 2.90
C ASP A 125 3.94 11.98 1.42
N ALA A 126 3.19 11.12 0.72
CA ALA A 126 2.82 11.33 -0.66
C ALA A 126 1.91 12.57 -0.76
N PRO A 127 2.21 13.56 -1.63
CA PRO A 127 1.36 14.72 -1.80
C PRO A 127 -0.03 14.37 -2.34
N GLU A 128 -1.07 15.02 -1.83
CA GLU A 128 -2.43 14.77 -2.34
C GLU A 128 -2.56 15.14 -3.83
N LEU A 129 -3.09 14.21 -4.63
CA LEU A 129 -3.59 14.47 -5.98
C LEU A 129 -5.06 14.08 -6.05
N ILE A 130 -5.87 15.03 -6.51
CA ILE A 130 -7.28 14.82 -6.83
C ILE A 130 -7.42 15.05 -8.34
N VAL A 131 -7.73 14.01 -9.09
CA VAL A 131 -7.66 14.01 -10.56
C VAL A 131 -8.88 13.30 -11.16
N GLU A 132 -9.35 13.78 -12.31
CA GLU A 132 -10.46 13.18 -13.05
C GLU A 132 -10.09 11.79 -13.60
N ASN A 133 -10.97 10.81 -13.45
CA ASN A 133 -10.84 9.49 -14.09
C ASN A 133 -11.54 9.46 -15.47
N MET A 134 -11.47 8.33 -16.18
CA MET A 134 -12.14 8.18 -17.49
C MET A 134 -13.65 8.45 -17.48
N ASP A 135 -14.33 8.21 -16.35
CA ASP A 135 -15.77 8.41 -16.20
C ASP A 135 -16.15 9.85 -15.80
N GLY A 136 -15.17 10.74 -15.60
CA GLY A 136 -15.38 12.13 -15.18
C GLY A 136 -15.47 12.34 -13.67
N TYR A 137 -15.19 11.31 -12.86
CA TYR A 137 -15.19 11.42 -11.39
C TYR A 137 -13.83 11.85 -10.86
N MET A 138 -13.83 12.73 -9.86
CA MET A 138 -12.61 13.12 -9.15
C MET A 138 -12.15 12.02 -8.19
N VAL A 139 -10.95 11.50 -8.43
CA VAL A 139 -10.30 10.46 -7.63
C VAL A 139 -9.19 11.09 -6.81
N ASN A 140 -9.19 10.87 -5.49
CA ASN A 140 -8.09 11.24 -4.61
C ASN A 140 -7.18 10.03 -4.42
N ILE A 141 -5.91 10.14 -4.82
CA ILE A 141 -4.96 9.01 -4.79
C ILE A 141 -4.57 8.57 -3.38
N LEU A 142 -4.77 9.42 -2.35
CA LEU A 142 -4.45 9.09 -0.96
C LEU A 142 -5.62 8.41 -0.24
N LYS A 143 -6.83 8.49 -0.80
CA LYS A 143 -8.00 7.79 -0.27
C LYS A 143 -7.95 6.32 -0.71
N GLY A 144 -8.15 5.41 0.24
CA GLY A 144 -8.22 3.98 -0.02
C GLY A 144 -7.57 3.15 1.09
N ASP A 145 -8.36 2.17 1.55
CA ASP A 145 -8.07 0.83 2.11
C ASP A 145 -6.68 0.34 2.56
N GLY A 146 -5.69 1.19 2.84
CA GLY A 146 -4.41 0.75 3.39
C GLY A 146 -3.63 -0.15 2.43
N GLN A 147 -3.74 0.11 1.13
CA GLN A 147 -3.08 -0.66 0.06
C GLN A 147 -1.84 0.05 -0.48
N TRP A 148 -0.96 -0.74 -1.09
CA TRP A 148 0.14 -0.24 -1.92
C TRP A 148 -0.41 0.42 -3.17
N LYS A 149 0.19 1.55 -3.54
CA LYS A 149 -0.26 2.34 -4.69
C LYS A 149 0.90 2.58 -5.64
N ILE A 150 0.65 2.40 -6.93
CA ILE A 150 1.61 2.72 -7.99
C ILE A 150 1.09 3.98 -8.67
N LEU A 151 1.86 5.06 -8.59
CA LEU A 151 1.54 6.30 -9.29
C LEU A 151 2.44 6.40 -10.52
N TYR A 152 1.84 6.35 -11.70
CA TYR A 152 2.52 6.25 -12.98
C TYR A 152 2.13 7.41 -13.91
N PHE A 153 3.10 8.24 -14.27
CA PHE A 153 2.92 9.37 -15.18
C PHE A 153 3.43 9.00 -16.57
N TYR A 154 2.59 9.14 -17.60
CA TYR A 154 2.92 8.68 -18.95
C TYR A 154 2.36 9.53 -20.08
N ASP A 155 2.94 9.30 -21.25
CA ASP A 155 2.64 9.94 -22.53
C ASP A 155 2.60 8.83 -23.60
N ASP A 156 1.58 8.82 -24.45
CA ASP A 156 1.36 7.81 -25.50
C ASP A 156 2.34 7.94 -26.69
N LYS A 157 3.01 9.09 -26.82
CA LYS A 157 3.96 9.40 -27.90
C LYS A 157 5.41 9.22 -27.48
N CYS A 158 5.71 9.27 -26.19
CA CYS A 158 7.05 9.06 -25.63
C CYS A 158 7.58 7.64 -25.95
N SER A 159 8.83 7.56 -26.46
CA SER A 159 9.47 6.29 -26.82
C SER A 159 9.63 5.35 -25.62
N THR A 160 10.08 5.87 -24.48
CA THR A 160 10.27 5.08 -23.26
C THR A 160 8.93 4.65 -22.66
N CYS A 161 7.90 5.50 -22.71
CA CYS A 161 6.54 5.12 -22.28
C CYS A 161 5.96 3.99 -23.14
N LYS A 162 6.27 3.93 -24.45
CA LYS A 162 5.85 2.85 -25.34
C LYS A 162 6.46 1.50 -24.98
N GLU A 163 7.56 1.48 -24.23
CA GLU A 163 8.20 0.26 -23.72
C GLU A 163 7.76 -0.06 -22.28
N GLU A 164 7.69 0.94 -21.40
CA GLU A 164 7.34 0.75 -19.98
C GLU A 164 5.85 0.49 -19.74
N THR A 165 4.95 1.20 -20.44
CA THR A 165 3.50 1.06 -20.18
C THR A 165 2.97 -0.35 -20.50
N PRO A 166 3.37 -1.01 -21.60
CA PRO A 166 3.02 -2.42 -21.82
C PRO A 166 3.60 -3.37 -20.77
N GLN A 167 4.78 -3.07 -20.21
CA GLN A 167 5.34 -3.86 -19.11
C GLN A 167 4.53 -3.70 -17.82
N LEU A 168 4.08 -2.49 -17.52
CA LEU A 168 3.19 -2.24 -16.38
C LEU A 168 1.84 -2.95 -16.57
N ALA A 169 1.28 -2.95 -17.78
CA ALA A 169 0.07 -3.70 -18.10
C ALA A 169 0.26 -5.21 -17.95
N LYS A 170 1.43 -5.74 -18.37
CA LYS A 170 1.78 -7.14 -18.15
C LYS A 170 1.90 -7.46 -16.65
N PHE A 171 2.60 -6.62 -15.89
CA PHE A 171 2.68 -6.72 -14.44
C PHE A 171 1.28 -6.76 -13.81
N ALA A 172 0.41 -5.81 -14.15
CA ALA A 172 -0.96 -5.76 -13.62
C ALA A 172 -1.78 -7.02 -13.95
N LYS A 173 -1.55 -7.64 -15.11
CA LYS A 173 -2.21 -8.88 -15.51
C LYS A 173 -1.69 -10.13 -14.78
N GLU A 174 -0.40 -10.17 -14.46
CA GLU A 174 0.28 -11.34 -13.88
C GLU A 174 0.47 -11.23 -12.36
N TYR A 175 0.26 -10.05 -11.78
CA TYR A 175 0.46 -9.81 -10.35
C TYR A 175 -0.45 -10.70 -9.50
N SER A 176 0.13 -11.29 -8.47
CA SER A 176 -0.60 -12.02 -7.43
C SER A 176 0.04 -11.69 -6.08
N GLY A 177 -0.77 -11.21 -5.15
CA GLY A 177 -0.29 -10.71 -3.87
C GLY A 177 -1.33 -9.87 -3.15
N PRO A 178 -0.94 -9.10 -2.13
CA PRO A 178 -1.82 -8.12 -1.51
C PRO A 178 -2.36 -7.15 -2.56
N GLN A 179 -3.65 -6.79 -2.48
CA GLN A 179 -4.27 -5.91 -3.47
C GLN A 179 -3.49 -4.60 -3.63
N ILE A 180 -3.31 -4.18 -4.88
CA ILE A 180 -2.61 -2.94 -5.23
C ILE A 180 -3.50 -2.06 -6.11
N THR A 181 -3.30 -0.75 -6.01
CA THR A 181 -3.98 0.23 -6.86
C THR A 181 -2.98 0.95 -7.76
N ILE A 182 -3.21 0.94 -9.08
CA ILE A 182 -2.42 1.66 -10.07
C ILE A 182 -3.16 2.93 -10.47
N PHE A 183 -2.59 4.10 -10.18
CA PHE A 183 -3.02 5.40 -10.68
C PHE A 183 -2.16 5.79 -11.88
N ALA A 184 -2.68 5.57 -13.08
CA ALA A 184 -2.00 5.89 -14.34
C ALA A 184 -2.46 7.26 -14.87
N LEU A 185 -1.66 8.30 -14.66
CA LEU A 185 -1.94 9.67 -15.04
C LEU A 185 -1.33 10.01 -16.41
N TYR A 186 -2.20 10.33 -17.36
CA TYR A 186 -1.81 10.77 -18.70
C TYR A 186 -1.48 12.26 -18.71
N THR A 187 -0.31 12.62 -19.23
CA THR A 187 0.23 13.99 -19.14
C THR A 187 -0.05 14.87 -20.35
N GLN A 188 -0.73 14.37 -21.39
CA GLN A 188 -1.03 15.14 -22.60
C GLN A 188 -2.50 15.56 -22.68
N GLY A 189 -2.80 16.53 -23.55
CA GLY A 189 -4.12 17.15 -23.65
C GLY A 189 -5.13 16.46 -24.59
N ASN A 190 -4.76 15.39 -25.29
CA ASN A 190 -5.66 14.76 -26.26
C ASN A 190 -6.42 13.56 -25.65
N ARG A 191 -7.69 13.79 -25.28
CA ARG A 191 -8.55 12.76 -24.69
C ARG A 191 -8.78 11.55 -25.60
N GLN A 192 -8.93 11.75 -26.91
CA GLN A 192 -9.18 10.64 -27.83
C GLN A 192 -7.96 9.72 -27.95
N GLU A 193 -6.77 10.30 -28.11
CA GLU A 193 -5.51 9.53 -28.18
C GLU A 193 -5.29 8.74 -26.88
N TRP A 194 -5.60 9.35 -25.74
CA TRP A 194 -5.55 8.69 -24.43
C TRP A 194 -6.50 7.50 -24.32
N GLU A 195 -7.78 7.66 -24.63
CA GLU A 195 -8.80 6.60 -24.54
C GLU A 195 -8.46 5.43 -25.46
N GLU A 196 -8.01 5.71 -26.69
CA GLU A 196 -7.54 4.69 -27.63
C GLU A 196 -6.29 3.95 -27.10
N TYR A 197 -5.36 4.67 -26.49
CA TYR A 197 -4.16 4.09 -25.89
C TYR A 197 -4.50 3.18 -24.70
N VAL A 198 -5.36 3.64 -23.79
CA VAL A 198 -5.81 2.86 -22.63
C VAL A 198 -6.50 1.58 -23.09
N LYS A 199 -7.45 1.67 -24.02
CA LYS A 199 -8.15 0.50 -24.56
C LYS A 199 -7.20 -0.52 -25.18
N ARG A 200 -6.17 -0.04 -25.91
CA ARG A 200 -5.19 -0.90 -26.57
C ARG A 200 -4.26 -1.63 -25.59
N ILE A 201 -3.86 -0.97 -24.50
CA ILE A 201 -2.83 -1.49 -23.59
C ILE A 201 -3.44 -2.21 -22.37
N PHE A 202 -4.50 -1.66 -21.79
CA PHE A 202 -5.10 -2.13 -20.54
C PHE A 202 -6.47 -2.80 -20.73
N GLY A 203 -7.06 -2.78 -21.94
CA GLY A 203 -8.44 -3.22 -22.18
C GLY A 203 -8.75 -4.69 -21.88
N ASP A 204 -7.75 -5.57 -21.90
CA ASP A 204 -7.90 -7.01 -21.65
C ASP A 204 -7.38 -7.44 -20.27
N ILE A 205 -7.22 -6.49 -19.33
CA ILE A 205 -6.77 -6.79 -17.97
C ILE A 205 -7.98 -7.07 -17.08
N SER A 206 -8.01 -8.28 -16.54
CA SER A 206 -8.93 -8.69 -15.48
C SER A 206 -8.12 -9.39 -14.41
N ASN A 207 -7.88 -8.70 -13.30
CA ASN A 207 -7.13 -9.22 -12.16
C ASN A 207 -7.79 -8.72 -10.86
N PRO A 208 -8.27 -9.60 -9.97
CA PRO A 208 -8.90 -9.18 -8.70
C PRO A 208 -7.91 -8.53 -7.71
N ASP A 209 -6.60 -8.78 -7.86
CA ASP A 209 -5.56 -8.24 -6.98
C ASP A 209 -5.10 -6.84 -7.43
N VAL A 210 -5.60 -6.32 -8.56
CA VAL A 210 -5.16 -5.04 -9.13
C VAL A 210 -6.36 -4.16 -9.50
N ILE A 211 -6.39 -2.96 -8.93
CA ILE A 211 -7.33 -1.89 -9.32
C ILE A 211 -6.56 -0.88 -10.17
N ILE A 212 -7.10 -0.48 -11.33
CA ILE A 212 -6.46 0.52 -12.20
C ILE A 212 -7.37 1.72 -12.37
N PHE A 213 -6.87 2.89 -11.99
CA PHE A 213 -7.47 4.18 -12.30
C PHE A 213 -6.67 4.85 -13.42
N HIS A 214 -7.33 5.07 -14.55
CA HIS A 214 -6.81 5.90 -15.62
C HIS A 214 -7.22 7.35 -15.35
N LEU A 215 -6.23 8.21 -15.14
CA LEU A 215 -6.39 9.59 -14.70
C LEU A 215 -5.94 10.59 -15.76
N TRP A 216 -6.58 11.76 -15.79
CA TRP A 216 -6.28 12.83 -16.75
C TRP A 216 -6.41 14.22 -16.12
N ASP A 217 -5.37 15.04 -16.28
CA ASP A 217 -5.32 16.44 -15.80
C ASP A 217 -4.68 17.34 -16.86
N PRO A 218 -5.39 17.63 -17.97
CA PRO A 218 -4.82 18.35 -19.12
C PRO A 218 -4.46 19.80 -18.79
N GLU A 219 -5.20 20.41 -17.87
CA GLU A 219 -4.98 21.78 -17.40
C GLU A 219 -3.99 21.85 -16.22
N VAL A 220 -3.46 20.70 -15.79
CA VAL A 220 -2.44 20.56 -14.75
C VAL A 220 -2.88 21.21 -13.41
N THR A 221 -4.18 21.18 -13.14
CA THR A 221 -4.80 21.81 -11.95
C THR A 221 -4.37 21.14 -10.65
N SER A 222 -4.02 19.85 -10.70
CA SER A 222 -3.50 19.11 -9.54
C SER A 222 -2.09 19.54 -9.13
N SER A 223 -1.38 20.24 -10.02
CA SER A 223 0.04 20.62 -9.87
C SER A 223 0.97 19.42 -9.70
N TYR A 224 0.66 18.28 -10.34
CA TYR A 224 1.42 17.04 -10.20
C TYR A 224 2.92 17.21 -10.53
N HIS A 225 3.27 18.10 -11.46
CA HIS A 225 4.65 18.40 -11.83
C HIS A 225 5.46 18.98 -10.67
N MET A 226 4.86 19.88 -9.86
CA MET A 226 5.50 20.45 -8.67
C MET A 226 5.52 19.47 -7.51
N LYS A 227 4.40 18.74 -7.30
CA LYS A 227 4.26 17.84 -6.15
C LYS A 227 5.17 16.62 -6.26
N TYR A 228 5.29 16.06 -7.47
CA TYR A 228 5.97 14.80 -7.73
C TYR A 228 7.21 14.94 -8.63
N GLY A 229 7.66 16.16 -8.94
CA GLY A 229 8.85 16.37 -9.76
C GLY A 229 8.75 15.79 -11.18
N VAL A 230 7.54 15.68 -11.72
CA VAL A 230 7.29 15.07 -13.04
C VAL A 230 7.61 16.08 -14.13
N LEU A 231 8.89 16.13 -14.51
CA LEU A 231 9.38 16.95 -15.63
C LEU A 231 9.54 16.14 -16.92
N THR A 232 9.61 14.81 -16.81
CA THR A 232 9.77 13.88 -17.92
C THR A 232 8.92 12.63 -17.69
N THR A 233 8.46 12.01 -18.77
CA THR A 233 7.73 10.74 -18.74
C THR A 233 8.55 9.62 -19.39
N PRO A 234 8.46 8.36 -18.90
CA PRO A 234 7.64 7.95 -17.77
C PRO A 234 8.28 8.34 -16.42
N THR A 235 7.44 8.53 -15.40
CA THR A 235 7.87 8.62 -14.00
C THR A 235 6.95 7.73 -13.16
N MET A 236 7.52 6.88 -12.30
CA MET A 236 6.77 5.95 -11.47
C MET A 236 7.18 6.03 -10.01
N PHE A 237 6.19 6.00 -9.12
CA PHE A 237 6.35 5.92 -7.68
C PHE A 237 5.67 4.68 -7.12
N LEU A 238 6.28 4.11 -6.08
CA LEU A 238 5.60 3.20 -5.17
C LEU A 238 5.28 3.97 -3.90
N ILE A 239 4.00 4.00 -3.55
CA ILE A 239 3.47 4.59 -2.32
C ILE A 239 3.01 3.44 -1.44
N ASP A 240 3.41 3.44 -0.18
CA ASP A 240 3.03 2.39 0.76
C ASP A 240 1.60 2.55 1.29
N ARG A 241 1.20 1.55 2.08
CA ARG A 241 -0.11 1.47 2.75
C ARG A 241 -0.40 2.63 3.71
N PHE A 242 0.62 3.36 4.14
CA PHE A 242 0.51 4.51 5.05
C PHE A 242 0.52 5.85 4.30
N ASN A 243 0.53 5.80 2.96
CA ASN A 243 0.70 6.95 2.06
C ASN A 243 2.11 7.58 2.12
N ILE A 244 3.15 6.80 2.42
CA ILE A 244 4.55 7.24 2.34
C ILE A 244 5.15 6.83 0.99
N ILE A 245 5.98 7.69 0.40
CA ILE A 245 6.77 7.33 -0.79
C ILE A 245 7.80 6.26 -0.42
N ALA A 246 7.57 5.01 -0.85
CA ALA A 246 8.49 3.89 -0.66
C ALA A 246 9.53 3.80 -1.79
N GLY A 247 9.19 4.26 -2.99
CA GLY A 247 10.10 4.29 -4.13
C GLY A 247 9.72 5.36 -5.16
N ARG A 248 10.70 5.85 -5.90
CA ARG A 248 10.57 6.93 -6.89
C ARG A 248 11.43 6.67 -8.11
N LYS A 249 11.01 7.21 -9.26
CA LYS A 249 11.65 7.01 -10.59
C LYS A 249 11.87 5.53 -10.92
N LEU A 250 10.88 4.71 -10.59
CA LEU A 250 10.93 3.28 -10.83
C LEU A 250 10.71 2.98 -12.32
N ASN A 251 11.34 1.92 -12.81
CA ASN A 251 10.84 1.17 -13.96
C ASN A 251 10.13 -0.09 -13.46
N CYS A 252 9.52 -0.87 -14.37
CA CYS A 252 8.77 -2.06 -13.97
C CYS A 252 9.63 -3.11 -13.23
N GLU A 253 10.90 -3.29 -13.61
CA GLU A 253 11.81 -4.23 -12.94
C GLU A 253 12.11 -3.80 -11.49
N ALA A 254 12.42 -2.54 -11.28
CA ALA A 254 12.70 -1.98 -9.95
C ALA A 254 11.44 -1.99 -9.08
N LEU A 255 10.27 -1.71 -9.65
CA LEU A 255 8.97 -1.81 -8.98
C LEU A 255 8.76 -3.22 -8.44
N CYS A 256 8.88 -4.25 -9.29
CA CYS A 256 8.69 -5.65 -8.87
C CYS A 256 9.62 -6.02 -7.72
N ARG A 257 10.92 -5.70 -7.84
CA ARG A 257 11.89 -6.00 -6.78
C ARG A 257 11.57 -5.30 -5.47
N LEU A 258 11.16 -4.04 -5.52
CA LEU A 258 10.84 -3.28 -4.32
C LEU A 258 9.57 -3.82 -3.65
N LEU A 259 8.53 -4.13 -4.43
CA LEU A 259 7.32 -4.78 -3.93
C LEU A 259 7.64 -6.13 -3.30
N ASP A 260 8.47 -6.97 -3.93
CA ASP A 260 8.87 -8.27 -3.38
C ASP A 260 9.55 -8.12 -2.02
N VAL A 261 10.44 -7.14 -1.86
CA VAL A 261 11.08 -6.84 -0.56
C VAL A 261 10.01 -6.47 0.47
N LYS A 262 9.08 -5.58 0.13
CA LYS A 262 8.03 -5.12 1.05
C LYS A 262 7.02 -6.20 1.44
N ILE A 263 6.63 -7.05 0.50
CA ILE A 263 5.76 -8.18 0.76
C ILE A 263 6.49 -9.21 1.64
N ASN A 264 7.77 -9.47 1.38
CA ASN A 264 8.57 -10.37 2.22
C ASN A 264 8.75 -9.84 3.65
N GLU A 265 9.00 -8.55 3.84
CA GLU A 265 9.05 -7.92 5.18
C GLU A 265 7.74 -8.18 5.95
N SER A 266 6.59 -8.00 5.31
CA SER A 266 5.27 -8.26 5.89
C SER A 266 5.10 -9.74 6.28
N ASN A 267 5.53 -10.65 5.41
CA ASN A 267 5.50 -12.10 5.67
C ASN A 267 6.37 -12.50 6.87
N GLU A 268 7.52 -11.86 7.07
CA GLU A 268 8.38 -12.11 8.24
C GLU A 268 7.72 -11.65 9.54
N PHE A 269 7.02 -10.50 9.55
CA PHE A 269 6.19 -10.10 10.70
C PHE A 269 5.11 -11.13 11.01
N ARG A 270 4.39 -11.60 9.99
CA ARG A 270 3.35 -12.63 10.16
C ARG A 270 3.90 -13.91 10.80
N LYS A 271 5.07 -14.39 10.33
CA LYS A 271 5.76 -15.56 10.93
C LYS A 271 6.20 -15.30 12.37
N LEU A 272 6.73 -14.10 12.64
CA LEU A 272 7.13 -13.69 13.98
C LEU A 272 5.95 -13.76 14.95
N PHE A 273 4.81 -13.15 14.61
CA PHE A 273 3.62 -13.17 15.47
C PHE A 273 3.05 -14.58 15.66
N ALA A 274 2.99 -15.38 14.59
CA ALA A 274 2.58 -16.78 14.68
C ALA A 274 3.44 -17.56 15.70
N ASN A 275 4.76 -17.40 15.63
CA ASN A 275 5.68 -18.06 16.56
C ASN A 275 5.53 -17.56 18.01
N ILE A 276 5.37 -16.24 18.20
CA ILE A 276 5.16 -15.65 19.53
C ILE A 276 3.89 -16.23 20.16
N PHE A 277 2.75 -16.14 19.49
CA PHE A 277 1.47 -16.56 20.06
C PHE A 277 1.37 -18.09 20.24
N ALA A 278 1.95 -18.89 19.34
CA ALA A 278 2.04 -20.34 19.53
C ALA A 278 2.86 -20.72 20.78
N SER A 279 3.84 -19.90 21.19
CA SER A 279 4.65 -20.15 22.38
C SER A 279 3.98 -19.71 23.71
N MET A 280 2.82 -19.05 23.63
CA MET A 280 2.12 -18.44 24.77
C MET A 280 0.69 -18.99 24.93
N GLU A 281 0.44 -20.23 24.52
CA GLU A 281 -0.89 -20.85 24.64
C GLU A 281 -1.25 -21.21 26.11
N PRO A 282 -2.53 -21.03 26.52
CA PRO A 282 -3.62 -20.45 25.74
C PRO A 282 -3.50 -18.93 25.60
N VAL A 283 -3.80 -18.41 24.40
CA VAL A 283 -3.77 -16.97 24.14
C VAL A 283 -5.07 -16.32 24.59
N ASP A 284 -4.98 -15.44 25.57
CA ASP A 284 -6.06 -14.58 26.04
C ASP A 284 -5.72 -13.10 25.85
N LYS A 285 -6.57 -12.21 26.38
CA LYS A 285 -6.41 -10.77 26.27
C LYS A 285 -5.11 -10.28 26.92
N ASP A 286 -4.75 -10.82 28.08
CA ASP A 286 -3.60 -10.35 28.85
C ASP A 286 -2.29 -10.68 28.11
N VAL A 287 -2.23 -11.85 27.45
CA VAL A 287 -1.11 -12.23 26.57
C VAL A 287 -0.96 -11.25 25.41
N ILE A 288 -2.05 -10.92 24.71
CA ILE A 288 -2.03 -9.99 23.57
C ILE A 288 -1.58 -8.59 24.02
N ASP A 289 -2.13 -8.10 25.14
CA ASP A 289 -1.78 -6.80 25.70
C ASP A 289 -0.29 -6.73 26.07
N GLN A 290 0.25 -7.77 26.71
CA GLN A 290 1.66 -7.85 27.08
C GLN A 290 2.60 -7.84 25.86
N VAL A 291 2.23 -8.56 24.80
CA VAL A 291 2.97 -8.58 23.53
C VAL A 291 2.98 -7.18 22.92
N ALA A 292 1.81 -6.53 22.84
CA ALA A 292 1.66 -5.20 22.26
C ALA A 292 2.45 -4.13 23.04
N GLU A 293 2.39 -4.13 24.38
CA GLU A 293 3.16 -3.22 25.22
C GLU A 293 4.67 -3.41 25.03
N THR A 294 5.11 -4.65 24.87
CA THR A 294 6.52 -4.99 24.62
C THR A 294 6.99 -4.43 23.28
N PHE A 295 6.19 -4.56 22.22
CA PHE A 295 6.49 -3.97 20.93
C PHE A 295 6.46 -2.44 20.99
N HIS A 296 5.43 -1.84 21.56
CA HIS A 296 5.31 -0.38 21.71
C HIS A 296 6.58 0.23 22.30
N ARG A 297 7.05 -0.28 23.45
CA ARG A 297 8.26 0.21 24.11
C ARG A 297 9.53 0.09 23.26
N ARG A 298 9.59 -0.88 22.35
CA ARG A 298 10.77 -1.12 21.49
C ARG A 298 10.71 -0.34 20.18
N THR A 299 9.52 -0.05 19.66
CA THR A 299 9.33 0.53 18.34
C THR A 299 8.93 2.00 18.37
N ALA A 300 8.37 2.52 19.48
CA ALA A 300 7.96 3.92 19.61
C ALA A 300 9.02 4.97 19.20
N PRO A 301 10.34 4.77 19.40
CA PRO A 301 11.36 5.72 18.94
C PRO A 301 11.53 5.80 17.41
N ASP A 302 11.04 4.81 16.65
CA ASP A 302 11.16 4.72 15.19
C ASP A 302 9.76 4.65 14.58
N SER A 303 9.30 5.75 14.00
CA SER A 303 7.93 5.85 13.50
C SER A 303 7.62 4.87 12.36
N THR A 304 8.62 4.53 11.54
CA THR A 304 8.45 3.56 10.44
C THR A 304 8.31 2.16 11.00
N LEU A 305 9.21 1.75 11.90
CA LEU A 305 9.12 0.43 12.54
C LEU A 305 7.86 0.30 13.40
N TYR A 306 7.44 1.39 14.06
CA TYR A 306 6.18 1.46 14.81
C TYR A 306 4.98 1.16 13.91
N ARG A 307 4.85 1.89 12.79
CA ARG A 307 3.75 1.72 11.84
C ARG A 307 3.67 0.30 11.30
N GLU A 308 4.78 -0.24 10.81
CA GLU A 308 4.82 -1.60 10.28
C GLU A 308 4.44 -2.63 11.35
N THR A 309 5.03 -2.52 12.56
CA THR A 309 4.77 -3.47 13.65
C THR A 309 3.30 -3.50 14.04
N PHE A 310 2.67 -2.34 14.24
CA PHE A 310 1.28 -2.28 14.71
C PHE A 310 0.26 -2.52 13.60
N HIS A 311 0.56 -2.17 12.35
CA HIS A 311 -0.25 -2.58 11.21
C HIS A 311 -0.25 -4.10 11.06
N GLU A 312 0.93 -4.72 11.05
CA GLU A 312 1.06 -6.16 10.87
C GLU A 312 0.50 -6.93 12.08
N LEU A 313 0.66 -6.43 13.31
CA LEU A 313 0.04 -7.04 14.49
C LEU A 313 -1.49 -6.96 14.42
N TYR A 314 -2.04 -5.78 14.07
CA TYR A 314 -3.48 -5.60 13.88
C TYR A 314 -4.02 -6.56 12.82
N SER A 315 -3.38 -6.61 11.65
CA SER A 315 -3.75 -7.49 10.54
C SER A 315 -3.64 -8.97 10.92
N PHE A 316 -2.57 -9.37 11.61
CA PHE A 316 -2.38 -10.73 12.08
C PHE A 316 -3.51 -11.16 13.02
N LEU A 317 -3.78 -10.37 14.06
CA LEU A 317 -4.81 -10.67 15.05
C LEU A 317 -6.20 -10.71 14.41
N LYS A 318 -6.51 -9.75 13.54
CA LYS A 318 -7.81 -9.67 12.85
C LYS A 318 -8.08 -10.93 12.03
N ASN A 319 -7.08 -11.37 11.27
CA ASN A 319 -7.18 -12.52 10.37
C ASN A 319 -6.94 -13.87 11.05
N THR A 320 -6.64 -13.88 12.36
CA THR A 320 -6.49 -15.13 13.12
C THR A 320 -7.83 -15.54 13.73
N PRO A 321 -8.34 -16.75 13.44
CA PRO A 321 -9.60 -17.21 14.02
C PRO A 321 -9.54 -17.30 15.54
N GLY A 322 -10.60 -16.83 16.21
CA GLY A 322 -10.76 -16.96 17.66
C GLY A 322 -11.16 -15.65 18.33
N ALA A 323 -12.01 -15.74 19.35
CA ALA A 323 -12.52 -14.56 20.05
C ALA A 323 -11.41 -13.69 20.67
N PRO A 324 -10.36 -14.25 21.33
CA PRO A 324 -9.28 -13.43 21.88
C PRO A 324 -8.52 -12.65 20.81
N PHE A 325 -8.19 -13.28 19.68
CA PHE A 325 -7.47 -12.63 18.58
C PHE A 325 -8.30 -11.51 17.93
N GLN A 326 -9.55 -11.79 17.58
CA GLN A 326 -10.42 -10.80 16.93
C GLN A 326 -10.76 -9.63 17.86
N GLN A 327 -10.96 -9.89 19.16
CA GLN A 327 -11.13 -8.82 20.14
C GLN A 327 -9.83 -8.04 20.34
N GLY A 328 -8.70 -8.74 20.45
CA GLY A 328 -7.37 -8.16 20.54
C GLY A 328 -7.07 -7.23 19.38
N ALA A 329 -7.42 -7.60 18.14
CA ALA A 329 -7.26 -6.73 16.97
C ALA A 329 -7.99 -5.39 17.16
N LEU A 330 -9.23 -5.39 17.65
CA LEU A 330 -9.98 -4.16 17.93
C LEU A 330 -9.30 -3.33 19.01
N ASP A 331 -8.78 -3.96 20.06
CA ASP A 331 -8.11 -3.29 21.17
C ASP A 331 -6.77 -2.68 20.71
N ILE A 332 -6.00 -3.40 19.88
CA ILE A 332 -4.77 -2.91 19.25
C ILE A 332 -5.07 -1.73 18.33
N GLY A 333 -6.06 -1.87 17.45
CA GLY A 333 -6.45 -0.81 16.53
C GLY A 333 -6.91 0.46 17.25
N ARG A 334 -7.66 0.34 18.35
CA ARG A 334 -8.09 1.49 19.15
C ARG A 334 -6.95 2.14 19.93
N THR A 335 -6.06 1.33 20.51
CA THR A 335 -5.05 1.83 21.46
C THR A 335 -3.79 2.31 20.76
N TYR A 336 -3.23 1.49 19.88
CA TYR A 336 -1.90 1.72 19.29
C TYR A 336 -1.95 2.31 17.88
N ILE A 337 -3.12 2.33 17.24
CA ILE A 337 -3.32 2.99 15.96
C ILE A 337 -4.13 4.28 16.16
N LEU A 338 -5.43 4.18 16.46
CA LEU A 338 -6.29 5.35 16.64
C LEU A 338 -5.90 6.21 17.84
N GLY A 339 -5.38 5.60 18.92
CA GLY A 339 -4.95 6.31 20.11
C GLY A 339 -3.56 6.95 20.02
N GLN A 340 -2.85 6.75 18.91
CA GLN A 340 -1.47 7.21 18.69
C GLN A 340 -1.35 7.92 17.34
N GLU A 341 -2.25 8.89 17.11
CA GLU A 341 -2.46 9.57 15.83
C GLU A 341 -1.18 10.19 15.24
N GLU A 342 -0.21 10.55 16.08
CA GLU A 342 1.06 11.15 15.65
C GLU A 342 1.92 10.26 14.75
N TYR A 343 1.68 8.95 14.74
CA TYR A 343 2.42 8.01 13.91
C TYR A 343 1.80 7.79 12.53
N TRP A 344 0.57 8.23 12.30
CA TRP A 344 -0.26 7.81 11.16
C TRP A 344 -0.80 8.99 10.35
N SER A 345 -1.00 8.76 9.05
CA SER A 345 -1.75 9.71 8.21
C SER A 345 -3.24 9.67 8.56
N LYS A 346 -3.92 10.80 8.36
CA LYS A 346 -5.35 10.92 8.60
C LYS A 346 -6.16 9.91 7.79
N GLU A 347 -5.79 9.72 6.53
CA GLU A 347 -6.45 8.79 5.61
C GLU A 347 -6.35 7.34 6.11
N TYR A 348 -5.20 6.97 6.69
CA TYR A 348 -5.01 5.66 7.29
C TYR A 348 -5.83 5.49 8.59
N LEU A 349 -5.92 6.53 9.42
CA LEU A 349 -6.76 6.53 10.62
C LEU A 349 -8.26 6.43 10.27
N ASP A 350 -8.71 7.12 9.23
CA ASP A 350 -10.08 7.04 8.72
C ASP A 350 -10.39 5.62 8.23
N TYR A 351 -9.44 4.99 7.50
CA TYR A 351 -9.53 3.60 7.09
C TYR A 351 -9.64 2.64 8.28
N ILE A 352 -8.74 2.74 9.26
CA ILE A 352 -8.74 1.86 10.43
C ILE A 352 -9.99 2.09 11.29
N SER A 353 -10.47 3.32 11.41
CA SER A 353 -11.73 3.63 12.09
C SER A 353 -12.93 2.98 11.41
N TYR A 354 -12.97 3.02 10.07
CA TYR A 354 -13.97 2.32 9.28
C TYR A 354 -13.88 0.81 9.47
N ASP A 355 -12.67 0.27 9.41
CA ASP A 355 -12.39 -1.16 9.55
C ASP A 355 -12.80 -1.70 10.94
N ILE A 356 -12.39 -1.03 12.01
CA ILE A 356 -12.78 -1.35 13.39
C ILE A 356 -14.29 -1.28 13.56
N ARG A 357 -14.96 -0.29 12.98
CA ARG A 357 -16.42 -0.18 13.07
C ARG A 357 -17.08 -1.42 12.47
N LEU A 358 -16.68 -1.85 11.27
CA LEU A 358 -17.22 -3.06 10.65
C LEU A 358 -16.86 -4.32 11.45
N SER A 359 -15.58 -4.50 11.81
CA SER A 359 -15.09 -5.67 12.54
C SER A 359 -15.58 -5.74 13.99
N SER A 360 -16.12 -4.66 14.55
CA SER A 360 -16.76 -4.65 15.87
C SER A 360 -18.19 -5.21 15.89
N THR A 361 -18.77 -5.50 14.72
CA THR A 361 -20.10 -6.10 14.61
C THR A 361 -20.03 -7.61 14.50
N ASN A 362 -21.00 -8.33 15.06
CA ASN A 362 -21.11 -9.79 14.96
C ASN A 362 -19.88 -10.54 15.49
N LEU A 363 -19.32 -10.11 16.63
CA LEU A 363 -18.18 -10.82 17.23
C LEU A 363 -18.61 -12.22 17.71
N PRO A 364 -17.69 -13.21 17.75
CA PRO A 364 -17.99 -14.53 18.33
C PRO A 364 -18.61 -14.40 19.73
N GLY A 365 -19.74 -15.08 19.95
CA GLY A 365 -20.55 -15.04 21.16
C GLY A 365 -21.67 -13.98 21.17
N GLU A 366 -21.56 -12.93 20.35
CA GLU A 366 -22.61 -11.92 20.18
C GLU A 366 -23.76 -12.43 19.32
N LYS A 367 -24.94 -11.86 19.50
CA LYS A 367 -26.06 -12.11 18.59
C LYS A 367 -25.79 -11.40 17.27
N ALA A 368 -25.87 -12.13 16.16
CA ALA A 368 -25.70 -11.55 14.83
C ALA A 368 -26.74 -10.43 14.58
N SER A 369 -26.36 -9.45 13.76
CA SER A 369 -27.22 -8.39 13.28
C SER A 369 -28.35 -8.95 12.42
N ASP A 370 -29.57 -8.43 12.60
CA ASP A 370 -30.72 -8.81 11.78
C ASP A 370 -31.06 -7.65 10.85
N LEU A 371 -31.42 -7.95 9.60
CA LEU A 371 -31.76 -6.97 8.59
C LEU A 371 -32.76 -7.56 7.60
N PHE A 372 -33.42 -6.71 6.82
CA PHE A 372 -34.40 -7.13 5.83
C PHE A 372 -33.75 -7.30 4.46
N LEU A 373 -33.96 -8.47 3.85
CA LEU A 373 -33.50 -8.80 2.50
C LEU A 373 -34.64 -9.32 1.65
N THR A 374 -34.48 -9.27 0.33
CA THR A 374 -35.47 -9.74 -0.63
C THR A 374 -35.26 -11.22 -0.95
N ASP A 375 -36.32 -12.05 -0.82
CA ASP A 375 -36.29 -13.45 -1.23
C ASP A 375 -36.53 -13.64 -2.74
N ILE A 376 -36.33 -14.86 -3.24
CA ILE A 376 -36.48 -15.18 -4.68
C ILE A 376 -37.89 -14.87 -5.25
N LYS A 377 -38.90 -14.76 -4.38
CA LYS A 377 -40.29 -14.40 -4.74
C LYS A 377 -40.56 -12.90 -4.61
N GLY A 378 -39.54 -12.08 -4.36
CA GLY A 378 -39.66 -10.64 -4.21
C GLY A 378 -40.20 -10.19 -2.85
N ARG A 379 -40.21 -11.06 -1.84
CA ARG A 379 -40.76 -10.73 -0.51
C ARG A 379 -39.63 -10.38 0.45
N GLU A 380 -39.86 -9.37 1.28
CA GLU A 380 -38.93 -9.06 2.37
C GLU A 380 -38.91 -10.16 3.44
N ARG A 381 -37.71 -10.50 3.89
CA ARG A 381 -37.42 -11.52 4.89
C ARG A 381 -36.36 -11.00 5.84
N ARG A 382 -36.54 -11.26 7.14
CA ARG A 382 -35.47 -11.04 8.12
C ARG A 382 -34.35 -12.06 7.94
N LEU A 383 -33.11 -11.58 7.90
CA LEU A 383 -31.90 -12.39 7.74
C LEU A 383 -31.80 -13.50 8.78
N LEU A 384 -32.23 -13.27 10.02
CA LEU A 384 -32.16 -14.26 11.09
C LEU A 384 -33.45 -15.08 11.28
N GLN A 385 -34.46 -14.88 10.42
CA GLN A 385 -35.75 -15.57 10.53
C GLN A 385 -35.61 -17.10 10.48
N GLY A 386 -36.26 -17.78 11.42
CA GLY A 386 -36.48 -19.22 11.43
C GLY A 386 -35.58 -20.03 12.37
N CYS A 387 -36.09 -21.18 12.82
CA CYS A 387 -35.42 -22.06 13.79
C CYS A 387 -34.55 -23.13 13.09
N SER A 388 -33.31 -23.29 13.55
CA SER A 388 -32.35 -24.34 13.15
C SER A 388 -31.33 -24.55 14.28
N ARG A 389 -30.65 -25.71 14.33
CA ARG A 389 -29.59 -25.94 15.34
C ARG A 389 -28.42 -24.99 15.07
N TYR A 390 -28.03 -24.89 13.80
CA TYR A 390 -27.06 -23.93 13.32
C TYR A 390 -27.57 -23.19 12.08
N THR A 391 -27.02 -22.01 11.79
CA THR A 391 -27.31 -21.24 10.58
C THR A 391 -26.01 -20.84 9.91
N ILE A 392 -25.86 -21.13 8.63
CA ILE A 392 -24.80 -20.59 7.79
C ILE A 392 -25.37 -19.35 7.11
N LEU A 393 -24.70 -18.20 7.27
CA LEU A 393 -24.87 -17.05 6.39
C LEU A 393 -23.68 -17.04 5.44
N TRP A 394 -23.93 -17.07 4.14
CA TRP A 394 -22.89 -17.10 3.12
C TRP A 394 -23.07 -15.91 2.17
N PHE A 395 -22.09 -15.01 2.16
CA PHE A 395 -22.09 -13.79 1.35
C PHE A 395 -21.32 -14.02 0.05
N TYR A 396 -21.90 -13.65 -1.09
CA TYR A 396 -21.33 -13.94 -2.39
C TYR A 396 -21.75 -12.96 -3.49
N ILE A 397 -20.96 -12.93 -4.57
CA ILE A 397 -21.33 -12.35 -5.87
C ILE A 397 -21.24 -13.42 -6.96
N SER A 398 -21.93 -13.19 -8.08
CA SER A 398 -22.12 -14.17 -9.16
C SER A 398 -20.96 -14.19 -10.15
N SER A 399 -20.16 -13.12 -10.21
CA SER A 399 -18.96 -12.99 -11.04
C SER A 399 -17.69 -13.53 -10.38
N CYS A 400 -17.79 -14.04 -9.14
CA CYS A 400 -16.66 -14.45 -8.32
C CYS A 400 -16.39 -15.96 -8.47
N GLU A 401 -15.21 -16.31 -9.00
CA GLU A 401 -14.81 -17.72 -9.22
C GLU A 401 -14.70 -18.50 -7.90
N GLU A 402 -14.09 -17.91 -6.88
CA GLU A 402 -13.99 -18.53 -5.55
C GLU A 402 -15.37 -18.77 -4.92
N CYS A 403 -16.33 -17.88 -5.17
CA CYS A 403 -17.71 -18.05 -4.73
C CYS A 403 -18.37 -19.25 -5.42
N HIS A 404 -18.02 -19.56 -6.67
CA HIS A 404 -18.49 -20.78 -7.33
C HIS A 404 -17.87 -22.04 -6.72
N LYS A 405 -16.57 -22.03 -6.43
CA LYS A 405 -15.89 -23.15 -5.74
C LYS A 405 -16.52 -23.40 -4.37
N GLU A 406 -16.77 -22.34 -3.61
CA GLU A 406 -17.36 -22.44 -2.28
C GLU A 406 -18.82 -22.91 -2.30
N ALA A 407 -19.60 -22.46 -3.28
CA ALA A 407 -20.96 -22.95 -3.51
C ALA A 407 -20.99 -24.46 -3.77
N LEU A 408 -20.06 -24.97 -4.60
CA LEU A 408 -19.94 -26.40 -4.89
C LEU A 408 -19.61 -27.19 -3.62
N ALA A 409 -18.62 -26.75 -2.84
CA ALA A 409 -18.24 -27.41 -1.59
C ALA A 409 -19.39 -27.48 -0.57
N LEU A 410 -20.17 -26.39 -0.42
CA LEU A 410 -21.38 -26.38 0.42
C LEU A 410 -22.47 -27.32 -0.13
N ALA A 411 -22.67 -27.34 -1.45
CA ALA A 411 -23.68 -28.17 -2.10
C ALA A 411 -23.38 -29.67 -1.97
N GLU A 412 -22.12 -30.08 -2.12
CA GLU A 412 -21.66 -31.47 -1.94
C GLU A 412 -21.95 -32.00 -0.52
N LYS A 413 -21.89 -31.13 0.49
CA LYS A 413 -22.17 -31.46 1.89
C LYS A 413 -23.61 -31.18 2.33
N GLU A 414 -24.55 -30.88 1.42
CA GLU A 414 -25.95 -30.54 1.77
C GLU A 414 -26.60 -31.58 2.68
N LYS A 415 -26.40 -32.87 2.39
CA LYS A 415 -27.00 -33.96 3.16
C LYS A 415 -26.46 -33.98 4.60
N TYR A 416 -25.16 -33.73 4.77
CA TYR A 416 -24.51 -33.63 6.07
C TYR A 416 -25.05 -32.41 6.83
N LEU A 417 -25.08 -31.24 6.20
CA LEU A 417 -25.58 -30.00 6.79
C LEU A 417 -27.02 -30.17 7.30
N ARG A 418 -27.90 -30.75 6.48
CA ARG A 418 -29.29 -31.02 6.86
C ARG A 418 -29.41 -32.00 8.01
N LYS A 419 -28.65 -33.10 8.00
CA LYS A 419 -28.65 -34.10 9.07
C LYS A 419 -28.22 -33.50 10.42
N ASN A 420 -27.29 -32.56 10.39
CA ASN A 420 -26.82 -31.83 11.57
C ASN A 420 -27.68 -30.61 11.93
N GLY A 421 -28.84 -30.43 11.30
CA GLY A 421 -29.77 -29.35 11.61
C GLY A 421 -29.27 -27.96 11.22
N VAL A 422 -28.35 -27.87 10.26
CA VAL A 422 -27.81 -26.62 9.72
C VAL A 422 -28.74 -26.08 8.63
N ARG A 423 -29.03 -24.78 8.67
CA ARG A 423 -29.74 -24.07 7.60
C ARG A 423 -28.79 -23.13 6.88
N VAL A 424 -28.69 -23.26 5.56
CA VAL A 424 -27.89 -22.37 4.72
C VAL A 424 -28.73 -21.21 4.20
N LYS A 425 -28.24 -19.99 4.40
CA LYS A 425 -28.76 -18.76 3.80
C LYS A 425 -27.66 -18.17 2.92
N CYS A 426 -27.97 -17.96 1.65
CA CYS A 426 -27.08 -17.37 0.65
C CYS A 426 -27.51 -15.91 0.46
N ILE A 427 -26.61 -14.97 0.75
CA ILE A 427 -26.83 -13.53 0.67
C ILE A 427 -26.03 -13.02 -0.52
N TYR A 428 -26.75 -12.62 -1.58
CA TYR A 428 -26.16 -12.01 -2.74
C TYR A 428 -25.92 -10.52 -2.47
N VAL A 429 -24.70 -10.06 -2.73
CA VAL A 429 -24.29 -8.65 -2.52
C VAL A 429 -24.01 -7.91 -3.83
N GLY A 430 -24.22 -8.57 -4.97
CA GLY A 430 -24.07 -7.95 -6.29
C GLY A 430 -25.34 -7.26 -6.78
N GLU A 431 -25.27 -6.72 -8.00
CA GLU A 431 -26.35 -5.91 -8.59
C GLU A 431 -27.13 -6.66 -9.69
N ASP A 432 -26.63 -7.80 -10.18
CA ASP A 432 -27.22 -8.54 -11.29
C ASP A 432 -28.31 -9.53 -10.84
N GLU A 433 -29.56 -9.09 -10.94
CA GLU A 433 -30.73 -9.91 -10.61
C GLU A 433 -30.82 -11.18 -11.48
N ALA A 434 -30.45 -11.10 -12.76
CA ALA A 434 -30.56 -12.22 -13.67
C ALA A 434 -29.56 -13.32 -13.30
N ALA A 435 -28.31 -12.93 -13.03
CA ALA A 435 -27.27 -13.84 -12.55
C ALA A 435 -27.62 -14.45 -11.19
N TRP A 436 -28.17 -13.66 -10.25
CA TRP A 436 -28.64 -14.16 -8.96
C TRP A 436 -29.74 -15.23 -9.10
N ARG A 437 -30.74 -14.98 -9.97
CA ARG A 437 -31.82 -15.93 -10.25
C ARG A 437 -31.33 -17.19 -10.93
N ASP A 438 -30.35 -17.08 -11.83
CA ASP A 438 -29.73 -18.23 -12.48
C ASP A 438 -28.90 -19.07 -11.50
N PHE A 439 -28.16 -18.41 -10.60
CA PHE A 439 -27.45 -19.10 -9.52
C PHE A 439 -28.41 -19.93 -8.66
N HIS A 440 -29.57 -19.39 -8.29
CA HIS A 440 -30.61 -20.15 -7.58
C HIS A 440 -31.08 -21.37 -8.39
N LYS A 441 -31.16 -21.28 -9.72
CA LYS A 441 -31.59 -22.41 -10.57
C LYS A 441 -30.65 -23.60 -10.46
N LYS A 442 -29.35 -23.34 -10.42
CA LYS A 442 -28.25 -24.32 -10.45
C LYS A 442 -27.88 -24.90 -9.07
N ASN A 443 -28.32 -24.28 -7.98
CA ASN A 443 -27.93 -24.64 -6.61
C ASN A 443 -29.09 -25.29 -5.80
N PRO A 444 -28.79 -25.91 -4.63
CA PRO A 444 -29.78 -26.63 -3.84
C PRO A 444 -31.02 -25.80 -3.49
N LYS A 445 -32.21 -26.32 -3.83
CA LYS A 445 -33.51 -25.64 -3.58
C LYS A 445 -33.90 -25.52 -2.11
N LYS A 446 -33.19 -26.23 -1.24
CA LYS A 446 -33.43 -26.21 0.22
C LYS A 446 -32.76 -25.03 0.92
N TRP A 447 -31.83 -24.35 0.24
CA TRP A 447 -31.21 -23.14 0.76
C TRP A 447 -32.17 -21.95 0.69
N VAL A 448 -31.91 -20.94 1.51
CA VAL A 448 -32.64 -19.67 1.49
C VAL A 448 -31.79 -18.68 0.70
N TYR A 449 -32.33 -18.15 -0.39
CA TYR A 449 -31.64 -17.16 -1.24
C TYR A 449 -32.20 -15.78 -0.93
N LEU A 450 -31.32 -14.87 -0.55
CA LEU A 450 -31.62 -13.51 -0.15
C LEU A 450 -30.73 -12.55 -0.96
N TRP A 451 -31.24 -11.35 -1.22
CA TRP A 451 -30.52 -10.28 -1.92
C TRP A 451 -30.85 -8.93 -1.30
N ASP A 452 -29.83 -8.09 -1.09
CA ASP A 452 -30.05 -6.67 -0.83
C ASP A 452 -30.32 -5.93 -2.14
N LYS A 453 -31.52 -6.13 -2.68
CA LYS A 453 -31.95 -5.56 -3.97
C LYS A 453 -31.85 -4.03 -4.02
N THR A 454 -31.95 -3.36 -2.89
CA THR A 454 -32.00 -1.90 -2.82
C THR A 454 -30.67 -1.25 -2.49
N GLY A 455 -29.71 -2.02 -1.96
CA GLY A 455 -28.49 -1.50 -1.36
C GLY A 455 -28.71 -0.71 -0.05
N ASN A 456 -29.96 -0.56 0.41
CA ASN A 456 -30.33 0.28 1.56
C ASN A 456 -30.62 -0.55 2.81
N SER A 457 -30.35 -1.86 2.82
CA SER A 457 -30.62 -2.70 3.99
C SER A 457 -29.65 -2.43 5.15
N GLY A 458 -28.56 -1.69 4.89
CA GLY A 458 -27.44 -1.48 5.80
C GLY A 458 -26.52 -2.70 5.87
N LEU A 459 -26.61 -3.64 4.92
CA LEU A 459 -25.82 -4.87 4.91
C LEU A 459 -24.31 -4.59 4.98
N ASP A 460 -23.84 -3.64 4.19
CA ASP A 460 -22.46 -3.16 4.11
C ASP A 460 -21.95 -2.47 5.40
N THR A 461 -22.87 -2.02 6.26
CA THR A 461 -22.54 -1.45 7.58
C THR A 461 -22.62 -2.47 8.72
N LEU A 462 -23.44 -3.50 8.55
CA LEU A 462 -23.73 -4.51 9.58
C LEU A 462 -22.93 -5.79 9.41
N TYR A 463 -22.36 -6.03 8.24
CA TYR A 463 -21.54 -7.19 7.90
C TYR A 463 -20.36 -6.72 7.04
N ASP A 464 -19.16 -7.24 7.31
CA ASP A 464 -17.99 -6.94 6.49
C ASP A 464 -18.04 -7.72 5.17
N VAL A 465 -18.77 -7.19 4.18
CA VAL A 465 -18.96 -7.78 2.85
C VAL A 465 -18.03 -7.17 1.79
N ARG A 466 -17.00 -6.43 2.20
CA ARG A 466 -16.00 -5.86 1.29
C ARG A 466 -15.23 -6.93 0.52
N THR A 467 -15.07 -8.09 1.14
CA THR A 467 -14.51 -9.28 0.51
C THR A 467 -15.56 -10.39 0.52
N VAL A 468 -15.63 -11.12 -0.59
CA VAL A 468 -16.47 -12.30 -0.76
C VAL A 468 -15.66 -13.37 -1.51
N PRO A 469 -15.93 -14.67 -1.29
CA PRO A 469 -16.97 -15.22 -0.42
C PRO A 469 -16.60 -15.14 1.07
N GLN A 470 -17.62 -15.12 1.94
CA GLN A 470 -17.43 -15.24 3.40
C GLN A 470 -18.57 -16.02 4.06
N ILE A 471 -18.22 -16.84 5.06
CA ILE A 471 -19.18 -17.61 5.85
C ILE A 471 -19.21 -17.16 7.32
N TYR A 472 -20.44 -17.00 7.84
CA TYR A 472 -20.73 -16.90 9.26
C TYR A 472 -21.50 -18.14 9.71
N LEU A 473 -21.05 -18.76 10.81
CA LEU A 473 -21.75 -19.86 11.48
C LEU A 473 -22.42 -19.33 12.75
N LEU A 474 -23.73 -19.52 12.86
CA LEU A 474 -24.52 -19.09 14.00
C LEU A 474 -25.13 -20.27 14.77
N ASP A 475 -25.27 -20.13 16.08
CA ASP A 475 -25.95 -21.07 16.95
C ASP A 475 -27.49 -20.99 16.86
N ARG A 476 -28.18 -21.79 17.68
CA ARG A 476 -29.65 -21.83 17.76
C ARG A 476 -30.27 -20.50 18.22
N LYS A 477 -29.55 -19.71 19.02
CA LYS A 477 -29.94 -18.38 19.50
C LYS A 477 -29.50 -17.26 18.54
N LYS A 478 -28.93 -17.62 17.38
CA LYS A 478 -28.35 -16.71 16.38
C LYS A 478 -27.14 -15.94 16.90
N ARG A 479 -26.43 -16.51 17.87
CA ARG A 479 -25.12 -16.01 18.28
C ARG A 479 -24.07 -16.52 17.32
N VAL A 480 -23.10 -15.67 17.02
CA VAL A 480 -21.98 -16.00 16.13
C VAL A 480 -21.08 -17.02 16.83
N ILE A 481 -20.84 -18.14 16.16
CA ILE A 481 -19.85 -19.14 16.59
C ILE A 481 -18.52 -18.83 15.89
N GLY A 482 -18.58 -18.52 14.59
CA GLY A 482 -17.44 -18.08 13.81
C GLY A 482 -17.90 -17.20 12.65
N ARG A 483 -17.00 -16.33 12.19
CA ARG A 483 -17.19 -15.39 11.07
C ARG A 483 -15.96 -15.39 10.17
N GLU A 484 -16.09 -14.84 8.97
CA GLU A 484 -15.00 -14.78 7.98
C GLU A 484 -14.41 -16.17 7.68
N LEU A 485 -15.26 -17.20 7.69
CA LEU A 485 -14.86 -18.58 7.47
C LEU A 485 -14.87 -18.90 5.97
N GLY A 486 -13.92 -19.74 5.54
CA GLY A 486 -14.06 -20.55 4.32
C GLY A 486 -14.73 -21.89 4.63
N THR A 487 -15.03 -22.67 3.58
CA THR A 487 -15.70 -23.98 3.75
C THR A 487 -14.91 -25.00 4.55
N GLU A 488 -13.59 -25.05 4.44
CA GLU A 488 -12.74 -25.97 5.19
C GLU A 488 -12.89 -25.75 6.72
N HIS A 489 -12.56 -24.54 7.19
CA HIS A 489 -12.70 -24.14 8.59
C HIS A 489 -14.15 -24.28 9.10
N LEU A 490 -15.16 -23.98 8.26
CA LEU A 490 -16.56 -24.20 8.62
C LEU A 490 -16.83 -25.66 9.00
N PHE A 491 -16.36 -26.62 8.19
CA PHE A 491 -16.64 -28.03 8.42
C PHE A 491 -15.83 -28.60 9.59
N GLU A 492 -14.60 -28.13 9.80
CA GLU A 492 -13.82 -28.44 11.00
C GLU A 492 -14.56 -27.97 12.25
N LEU A 493 -15.00 -26.71 12.27
CA LEU A 493 -15.75 -26.13 13.38
C LEU A 493 -17.04 -26.91 13.64
N LEU A 494 -17.82 -27.22 12.60
CA LEU A 494 -19.04 -28.03 12.72
C LEU A 494 -18.79 -29.43 13.29
N ASN A 495 -17.61 -30.04 13.05
CA ASN A 495 -17.27 -31.35 13.60
C ASN A 495 -16.93 -31.31 15.10
N THR A 496 -16.64 -30.14 15.65
CA THR A 496 -16.35 -29.95 17.08
C THR A 496 -17.59 -29.62 17.92
N LEU A 497 -18.75 -29.37 17.28
CA LEU A 497 -20.03 -28.91 17.86
C LEU A 497 -21.14 -29.98 17.82
#